data_AF-A0A8T6G9Y8-F1
#
_entry.id   AF-A0A8T6G9Y8-F1
#
_cell.length_a   1.000
_cell.length_b   1.000
_cell.length_c   1.000
_cell.angle_alpha   90.00
_cell.angle_beta   90.00
_cell.angle_gamma   90.00
#
_symmetry.space_group_name_H-M   'P 1'
#
loop_
_entity.id
_entity.type
_entity.pdbx_description
1 polymer ?
#
loop_
_entity_poly.entity_id
_entity_poly.type
_entity_poly.pdbx_seq_one_letter_code
_entity_poly.pdbx_strand_id
1 'polypeptide(L)'
;MEIASFIIGLGGLIVSGISLTLALKARSTAISAEKASDAARQAVFQTIAISELTQAIALVELLKELHKNNDFNRALDRYTQLRQLITALQTSQTEEDVTRFDNAIIQLMDIETTVRKSVYTGTQIDAAKIDSGLLKIQQLLDEARVKQEQRVTGASDIGGRS
;
A
#
# COMPACT_ATOMS: atom_id res chain seq x y z
N MET A 1 -63.19 30.98 -32.80
CA MET A 1 -62.29 30.24 -31.89
C MET A 1 -61.84 29.01 -32.64
N GLU A 2 -60.56 28.62 -32.51
CA GLU A 2 -59.91 27.39 -33.02
C GLU A 2 -58.63 27.66 -33.82
N ILE A 3 -57.60 28.23 -33.17
CA ILE A 3 -56.19 28.06 -33.59
C ILE A 3 -55.30 27.93 -32.34
N ALA A 4 -55.79 27.28 -31.29
CA ALA A 4 -55.09 27.22 -30.00
C ALA A 4 -54.46 25.84 -29.68
N SER A 5 -54.48 24.88 -30.61
CA SER A 5 -54.22 23.48 -30.24
C SER A 5 -53.11 22.75 -31.00
N PHE A 6 -52.23 23.45 -31.73
CA PHE A 6 -51.17 22.76 -32.52
C PHE A 6 -49.72 23.00 -32.05
N ILE A 7 -49.46 23.88 -31.07
CA ILE A 7 -48.09 24.13 -30.60
C ILE A 7 -47.65 23.14 -29.50
N ILE A 8 -48.58 22.44 -28.87
CA ILE A 8 -48.28 21.51 -27.75
C ILE A 8 -47.62 20.21 -28.23
N GLY A 9 -47.76 19.85 -29.51
CA GLY A 9 -47.17 18.61 -30.07
C GLY A 9 -45.66 18.65 -30.35
N LEU A 10 -45.07 19.84 -30.60
CA LEU A 10 -43.65 19.97 -30.96
C LEU A 10 -42.75 20.36 -29.77
N GLY A 11 -43.31 20.94 -28.71
CA GLY A 11 -42.57 21.26 -27.48
C GLY A 11 -42.18 20.03 -26.66
N GLY A 12 -42.96 18.94 -26.72
CA GLY A 12 -42.69 17.70 -25.99
C GLY A 12 -41.53 16.87 -26.56
N LEU A 13 -41.24 16.99 -27.86
CA LEU A 13 -40.21 16.18 -28.52
C LEU A 13 -38.79 16.71 -28.25
N ILE A 14 -38.63 18.03 -28.16
CA ILE A 14 -37.33 18.68 -27.93
C ILE A 14 -36.87 18.49 -26.47
N VAL A 15 -37.80 18.55 -25.52
CA VAL A 15 -37.48 18.34 -24.08
C VAL A 15 -37.09 16.89 -23.80
N SER A 16 -37.68 15.92 -24.51
CA SER A 16 -37.33 14.50 -24.38
C SER A 16 -35.90 14.19 -24.87
N GLY A 17 -35.52 14.75 -26.03
CA GLY A 17 -34.16 14.59 -26.58
C GLY A 17 -33.08 15.20 -25.68
N ILE A 18 -33.31 16.42 -25.20
CA ILE A 18 -32.38 17.14 -24.30
C ILE A 18 -32.21 16.35 -22.98
N SER A 19 -33.29 15.86 -22.39
CA SER A 19 -33.26 15.06 -21.15
C SER A 19 -32.44 13.78 -21.29
N LEU A 20 -32.53 13.09 -22.43
CA LEU A 20 -31.74 11.88 -22.70
C LEU A 20 -30.25 12.20 -22.88
N THR A 21 -29.91 13.28 -23.59
CA THR A 21 -28.51 13.74 -23.69
C THR A 21 -27.94 14.19 -22.34
N LEU A 22 -28.72 14.86 -21.50
CA LEU A 22 -28.29 15.23 -20.15
C LEU A 22 -28.10 13.99 -19.27
N ALA A 23 -28.98 13.00 -19.35
CA ALA A 23 -28.84 11.74 -18.59
C ALA A 23 -27.60 10.94 -19.04
N LEU A 24 -27.34 10.86 -20.35
CA LEU A 24 -26.14 10.20 -20.88
C LEU A 24 -24.85 10.95 -20.50
N LYS A 25 -24.88 12.28 -20.56
CA LYS A 25 -23.74 13.13 -20.15
C LYS A 25 -23.51 13.07 -18.64
N ALA A 26 -24.55 13.04 -17.83
CA ALA A 26 -24.47 12.85 -16.39
C ALA A 26 -23.90 11.47 -16.04
N ARG A 27 -24.35 10.41 -16.72
CA ARG A 27 -23.79 9.06 -16.56
C ARG A 27 -22.32 8.99 -16.96
N SER A 28 -21.94 9.61 -18.07
CA SER A 28 -20.53 9.70 -18.48
C SER A 28 -19.69 10.50 -17.48
N THR A 29 -20.23 11.59 -16.93
CA THR A 29 -19.54 12.41 -15.93
C THR A 29 -19.38 11.64 -14.62
N ALA A 30 -20.40 10.89 -14.20
CA ALA A 30 -20.35 10.02 -13.02
C ALA A 30 -19.33 8.90 -13.18
N ILE A 31 -19.28 8.23 -14.34
CA ILE A 31 -18.28 7.20 -14.64
C ILE A 31 -16.86 7.80 -14.64
N SER A 32 -16.68 9.00 -15.21
CA SER A 32 -15.39 9.69 -15.17
C SER A 32 -14.99 10.11 -13.76
N ALA A 33 -15.95 10.55 -12.93
CA ALA A 33 -15.70 10.92 -11.54
C ALA A 33 -15.37 9.69 -10.66
N GLU A 34 -16.04 8.57 -10.89
CA GLU A 34 -15.76 7.29 -10.23
C GLU A 34 -14.34 6.81 -10.57
N LYS A 35 -13.97 6.82 -11.86
CA LYS A 35 -12.61 6.49 -12.30
C LYS A 35 -11.55 7.42 -11.72
N ALA A 36 -11.82 8.73 -11.65
CA ALA A 36 -10.90 9.70 -11.07
C ALA A 36 -10.76 9.50 -9.54
N SER A 37 -11.87 9.20 -8.85
CA SER A 37 -11.87 8.87 -7.41
C SER A 37 -11.07 7.59 -7.14
N ASP A 38 -11.25 6.55 -7.94
CA ASP A 38 -10.52 5.30 -7.77
C ASP A 38 -9.03 5.46 -8.06
N ALA A 39 -8.66 6.22 -9.09
CA ALA A 39 -7.27 6.56 -9.38
C ALA A 39 -6.63 7.38 -8.24
N ALA A 40 -7.36 8.36 -7.68
CA ALA A 40 -6.89 9.15 -6.55
C ALA A 40 -6.69 8.30 -5.29
N ARG A 41 -7.65 7.41 -4.98
CA ARG A 41 -7.53 6.44 -3.87
C ARG A 41 -6.31 5.55 -4.06
N GLN A 42 -6.11 5.03 -5.27
CA GLN A 42 -4.96 4.18 -5.57
C GLN A 42 -3.62 4.91 -5.40
N ALA A 43 -3.52 6.16 -5.85
CA ALA A 43 -2.31 6.98 -5.67
C ALA A 43 -2.01 7.27 -4.17
N VAL A 44 -3.06 7.51 -3.37
CA VAL A 44 -2.93 7.70 -1.91
C VAL A 44 -2.42 6.41 -1.26
N PHE A 45 -3.01 5.25 -1.58
CA PHE A 45 -2.54 3.97 -1.05
C PHE A 45 -1.09 3.66 -1.44
N GLN A 46 -0.69 3.97 -2.67
CA GLN A 46 0.69 3.78 -3.11
C GLN A 46 1.68 4.65 -2.32
N THR A 47 1.32 5.91 -2.06
CA THR A 47 2.16 6.83 -1.29
C THR A 47 2.29 6.39 0.17
N ILE A 48 1.18 5.95 0.78
CA ILE A 48 1.18 5.40 2.15
C ILE A 48 2.09 4.17 2.22
N ALA A 49 1.99 3.24 1.25
CA ALA A 49 2.82 2.05 1.21
C ALA A 49 4.33 2.36 1.12
N ILE A 50 4.74 3.36 0.33
CA ILE A 50 6.16 3.78 0.25
C ILE A 50 6.64 4.33 1.61
N SER A 51 5.81 5.13 2.29
CA SER A 51 6.12 5.65 3.62
C SER A 51 6.26 4.51 4.65
N GLU A 52 5.34 3.55 4.65
CA GLU A 52 5.36 2.39 5.55
C GLU A 52 6.58 1.49 5.29
N LEU A 53 6.95 1.26 4.03
CA LEU A 53 8.17 0.54 3.66
C LEU A 53 9.43 1.25 4.17
N THR A 54 9.49 2.57 4.02
CA THR A 54 10.60 3.39 4.52
C THR A 54 10.72 3.30 6.04
N GLN A 55 9.59 3.34 6.75
CA GLN A 55 9.55 3.17 8.20
C GLN A 55 10.01 1.76 8.63
N ALA A 56 9.59 0.72 7.90
CA ALA A 56 10.01 -0.65 8.16
C ALA A 56 11.52 -0.83 7.97
N ILE A 57 12.11 -0.27 6.91
CA ILE A 57 13.56 -0.28 6.67
C ILE A 57 14.31 0.39 7.85
N ALA A 58 13.85 1.57 8.28
CA ALA A 58 14.47 2.28 9.40
C ALA A 58 14.40 1.47 10.72
N LEU A 59 13.32 0.72 10.95
CA LEU A 59 13.24 -0.18 12.11
C LEU A 59 14.20 -1.37 12.02
N VAL A 60 14.46 -1.90 10.82
CA VAL A 60 15.47 -2.95 10.64
C VAL A 60 16.87 -2.42 10.96
N GLU A 61 17.20 -1.22 10.51
CA GLU A 61 18.47 -0.58 10.84
C GLU A 61 18.63 -0.33 12.34
N LEU A 62 17.57 0.15 12.99
CA LEU A 62 17.54 0.30 14.44
C LEU A 62 17.73 -1.03 15.16
N LEU A 63 17.10 -2.11 14.69
CA LEU A 63 17.27 -3.45 15.26
C LEU A 63 18.72 -3.93 15.15
N LYS A 64 19.37 -3.73 14.00
CA LYS A 64 20.80 -4.05 13.81
C LYS A 64 21.68 -3.27 14.79
N GLU A 65 21.41 -1.99 14.99
CA GLU A 65 22.15 -1.16 15.94
C GLU A 65 21.91 -1.59 17.40
N LEU A 66 20.68 -1.92 17.78
CA LEU A 66 20.37 -2.45 19.11
C LEU A 66 21.08 -3.79 19.37
N HIS A 67 21.17 -4.64 18.35
CA HIS A 67 21.86 -5.92 18.43
C HIS A 67 23.36 -5.75 18.59
N LYS A 68 23.97 -4.83 17.81
CA LYS A 68 25.38 -4.46 17.94
C LYS A 68 25.72 -3.93 19.33
N ASN A 69 24.80 -3.18 19.94
CA ASN A 69 24.95 -2.62 21.28
C ASN A 69 24.52 -3.57 22.41
N ASN A 70 24.11 -4.81 22.09
CA ASN A 70 23.56 -5.80 23.03
C ASN A 70 22.33 -5.30 23.83
N ASP A 71 21.60 -4.31 23.32
CA ASP A 71 20.38 -3.78 23.92
C ASP A 71 19.16 -4.62 23.51
N PHE A 72 19.20 -5.90 23.89
CA PHE A 72 18.22 -6.90 23.48
C PHE A 72 16.82 -6.64 24.04
N ASN A 73 16.71 -6.03 25.22
CA ASN A 73 15.43 -5.68 25.81
C ASN A 73 14.68 -4.67 24.94
N ARG A 74 15.35 -3.61 24.50
CA ARG A 74 14.74 -2.65 23.57
C ARG A 74 14.50 -3.24 22.19
N ALA A 75 15.34 -4.18 21.75
CA ALA A 75 15.15 -4.85 20.46
C ALA A 75 13.81 -5.61 20.41
N LEU A 76 13.42 -6.30 21.50
CA LEU A 76 12.15 -7.04 21.59
C LEU A 76 10.91 -6.17 21.30
N ASP A 77 10.88 -4.94 21.82
CA ASP A 77 9.78 -4.02 21.53
C ASP A 77 9.71 -3.61 20.05
N ARG A 78 10.88 -3.47 19.41
CA ARG A 78 10.98 -3.08 17.99
C ARG A 78 10.62 -4.23 17.05
N TYR A 79 10.86 -5.49 17.42
CA TYR A 79 10.40 -6.65 16.65
C TYR A 79 8.88 -6.65 16.45
N THR A 80 8.12 -6.36 17.51
CA THR A 80 6.65 -6.30 17.43
C THR A 80 6.18 -5.16 16.52
N GLN A 81 6.80 -3.98 16.61
CA GLN A 81 6.47 -2.83 15.75
C GLN A 81 6.75 -3.14 14.28
N LEU A 82 7.90 -3.75 13.97
CA LEU A 82 8.25 -4.13 12.60
C LEU A 82 7.28 -5.17 12.04
N ARG A 83 6.87 -6.18 12.84
CA ARG A 83 5.84 -7.14 12.43
C ARG A 83 4.53 -6.46 12.07
N GLN A 84 4.04 -5.54 12.90
CA GLN A 84 2.79 -4.83 12.65
C GLN A 84 2.85 -4.02 11.34
N LEU A 85 3.98 -3.38 11.06
CA LEU A 85 4.18 -2.65 9.79
C LEU A 85 4.21 -3.59 8.58
N ILE A 86 4.92 -4.72 8.67
CA ILE A 86 4.95 -5.70 7.58
C ILE A 86 3.54 -6.28 7.33
N THR A 87 2.76 -6.55 8.36
CA THR A 87 1.37 -7.01 8.21
C THR A 87 0.47 -5.94 7.59
N ALA A 88 0.63 -4.67 7.96
CA ALA A 88 -0.14 -3.58 7.35
C ALA A 88 0.13 -3.48 5.84
N LEU A 89 1.41 -3.62 5.44
CA LEU A 89 1.84 -3.59 4.05
C LEU A 89 1.21 -4.69 3.18
N GLN A 90 0.85 -5.84 3.74
CA GLN A 90 0.24 -6.94 3.00
C GLN A 90 -1.15 -6.59 2.43
N THR A 91 -1.87 -5.66 3.04
CA THR A 91 -3.28 -5.35 2.71
C THR A 91 -3.49 -4.77 1.31
N SER A 92 -2.43 -4.30 0.65
CA SER A 92 -2.49 -3.61 -0.64
C SER A 92 -1.67 -4.29 -1.75
N GLN A 93 -1.31 -5.57 -1.56
CA GLN A 93 -0.28 -6.24 -2.34
C GLN A 93 -0.78 -7.46 -3.11
N THR A 94 0.01 -7.94 -4.08
CA THR A 94 -0.30 -9.16 -4.84
C THR A 94 -0.07 -10.41 -3.98
N GLU A 95 -0.66 -11.55 -4.36
CA GLU A 95 -0.44 -12.82 -3.63
C GLU A 95 1.04 -13.21 -3.50
N GLU A 96 1.84 -12.92 -4.54
CA GLU A 96 3.29 -13.13 -4.53
C GLU A 96 3.96 -12.24 -3.47
N ASP A 97 3.58 -10.96 -3.41
CA ASP A 97 4.11 -9.99 -2.46
C ASP A 97 3.68 -10.37 -1.03
N VAL A 98 2.45 -10.83 -0.82
CA VAL A 98 1.95 -11.34 0.48
C VAL A 98 2.79 -12.52 0.98
N THR A 99 3.05 -13.50 0.11
CA THR A 99 3.86 -14.68 0.45
C THR A 99 5.29 -14.29 0.87
N ARG A 100 5.88 -13.29 0.20
CA ARG A 100 7.20 -12.74 0.57
C ARG A 100 7.15 -12.12 1.97
N PHE A 101 6.14 -11.31 2.26
CA PHE A 101 5.97 -10.70 3.58
C PHE A 101 5.70 -11.72 4.69
N ASP A 102 4.96 -12.80 4.42
CA ASP A 102 4.75 -13.89 5.38
C ASP A 102 6.07 -14.57 5.76
N ASN A 103 6.92 -14.85 4.77
CA ASN A 103 8.25 -15.40 5.02
C ASN A 103 9.12 -14.44 5.85
N ALA A 104 9.03 -13.12 5.61
CA ALA A 104 9.72 -12.12 6.41
C ALA A 104 9.21 -12.09 7.86
N ILE A 105 7.90 -12.19 8.08
CA ILE A 105 7.29 -12.25 9.42
C ILE A 105 7.76 -13.50 10.16
N ILE A 106 7.75 -14.67 9.52
CA ILE A 106 8.24 -15.92 10.11
C ILE A 106 9.70 -15.78 10.53
N GLN A 107 10.55 -15.28 9.63
CA GLN A 107 11.96 -15.07 9.93
C GLN A 107 12.17 -14.08 11.08
N LEU A 108 11.35 -13.03 11.14
CA LEU A 108 11.40 -12.05 12.21
C LEU A 108 11.00 -12.65 13.56
N MET A 109 9.99 -13.51 13.58
CA MET A 109 9.56 -14.26 14.78
C MET A 109 10.63 -15.24 15.27
N ASP A 110 11.34 -15.90 14.36
CA ASP A 110 12.45 -16.80 14.70
C ASP A 110 13.62 -16.04 15.35
N ILE A 111 13.96 -14.88 14.80
CA ILE A 111 14.97 -13.97 15.37
C ILE A 111 14.51 -13.49 16.75
N GLU A 112 13.29 -12.97 16.86
CA GLU A 112 12.72 -12.49 18.11
C GLU A 112 12.73 -13.58 19.19
N THR A 113 12.35 -14.82 18.82
CA THR A 113 12.38 -15.97 19.74
C THR A 113 13.79 -16.28 20.21
N THR A 114 14.78 -16.17 19.32
CA THR A 114 16.20 -16.37 19.65
C THR A 114 16.69 -15.31 20.63
N VAL A 115 16.41 -14.03 20.36
CA VAL A 115 16.76 -12.89 21.22
C VAL A 115 16.07 -13.00 22.59
N ARG A 116 14.79 -13.41 22.58
CA ARG A 116 14.01 -13.58 23.79
C ARG A 116 14.62 -14.68 24.67
N LYS A 117 14.97 -15.83 24.07
CA LYS A 117 15.63 -16.92 24.80
C LYS A 117 16.93 -16.45 25.44
N SER A 118 17.82 -15.78 24.70
CA SER A 118 19.08 -15.28 25.25
C SER A 118 18.91 -14.27 26.39
N VAL A 119 17.89 -13.43 26.34
CA VAL A 119 17.59 -12.49 27.45
C VAL A 119 17.20 -13.25 28.72
N TYR A 120 16.41 -14.32 28.60
CA TYR A 120 15.94 -15.09 29.78
C TYR A 120 16.96 -16.10 30.29
N THR A 121 17.70 -16.78 29.40
CA THR A 121 18.61 -17.88 29.78
C THR A 121 20.07 -17.46 29.83
N GLY A 122 20.41 -16.24 29.41
CA GLY A 122 21.80 -15.78 29.28
C GLY A 122 22.59 -16.52 28.18
N THR A 123 21.91 -17.26 27.30
CA THR A 123 22.56 -18.01 26.22
C THR A 123 23.18 -17.05 25.20
N GLN A 124 24.40 -17.35 24.76
CA GLN A 124 25.08 -16.57 23.74
C GLN A 124 24.32 -16.64 22.41
N ILE A 125 24.03 -15.48 21.84
CA ILE A 125 23.38 -15.34 20.55
C ILE A 125 24.41 -15.44 19.43
N ASP A 126 24.08 -16.14 18.36
CA ASP A 126 24.78 -16.02 17.09
C ASP A 126 24.38 -14.71 16.39
N ALA A 127 25.13 -13.64 16.66
CA ALA A 127 24.89 -12.32 16.09
C ALA A 127 24.94 -12.34 14.55
N ALA A 128 25.81 -13.16 13.95
CA ALA A 128 25.93 -13.27 12.49
C ALA A 128 24.66 -13.85 11.87
N LYS A 129 24.03 -14.83 12.53
CA LYS A 129 22.75 -15.38 12.08
C LYS A 129 21.64 -14.35 12.13
N ILE A 130 21.60 -13.52 13.18
CA ILE A 130 20.58 -12.47 13.26
C ILE A 130 20.81 -11.39 12.21
N ASP A 131 22.04 -10.90 12.07
CA ASP A 131 22.37 -9.86 11.09
C ASP A 131 22.06 -10.31 9.66
N SER A 132 22.38 -11.58 9.33
CA SER A 132 22.00 -12.19 8.05
C SER A 132 20.48 -12.23 7.86
N GLY A 133 19.73 -12.52 8.92
CA GLY A 133 18.27 -12.54 8.86
C GLY A 133 17.66 -11.15 8.68
N LEU A 134 18.12 -10.16 9.44
CA LEU A 134 17.71 -8.76 9.30
C LEU A 134 18.09 -8.19 7.94
N LEU A 135 19.25 -8.55 7.39
CA LEU A 135 19.66 -8.15 6.05
C LEU A 135 18.71 -8.67 4.96
N LYS A 136 18.27 -9.93 5.04
CA LYS A 136 17.31 -10.49 4.09
C LYS A 136 15.96 -9.76 4.14
N ILE A 137 15.49 -9.43 5.35
CA ILE A 137 14.25 -8.65 5.54
C ILE A 137 14.43 -7.25 4.94
N GLN A 138 15.58 -6.59 5.18
CA GLN A 138 15.89 -5.28 4.61
C GLN A 138 15.86 -5.32 3.06
N GLN A 139 16.54 -6.31 2.45
CA GLN A 139 16.56 -6.49 1.00
C GLN A 139 15.15 -6.65 0.41
N LEU A 140 14.31 -7.45 1.06
CA LEU A 140 12.92 -7.64 0.64
C LEU A 140 12.12 -6.33 0.71
N LEU A 141 12.28 -5.55 1.78
CA LEU A 141 11.62 -4.25 1.93
C LEU A 141 12.10 -3.23 0.88
N ASP A 142 13.40 -3.20 0.58
CA ASP A 142 13.97 -2.35 -0.47
C ASP A 142 13.44 -2.74 -1.86
N GLU A 143 13.40 -4.03 -2.18
CA GLU A 143 12.81 -4.54 -3.43
C GLU A 143 11.33 -4.14 -3.55
N ALA A 144 10.57 -4.31 -2.48
CA ALA A 144 9.16 -3.91 -2.44
C ALA A 144 8.99 -2.40 -2.64
N ARG A 145 9.89 -1.58 -2.06
CA ARG A 145 9.89 -0.11 -2.23
C ARG A 145 10.14 0.28 -3.68
N VAL A 146 11.18 -0.28 -4.30
CA VAL A 146 11.52 -0.02 -5.71
C VAL A 146 10.37 -0.44 -6.62
N LYS A 147 9.76 -1.60 -6.39
CA LYS A 147 8.59 -2.06 -7.15
C LYS A 147 7.41 -1.10 -7.02
N GLN A 148 7.18 -0.53 -5.83
CA GLN A 148 6.11 0.42 -5.60
C GLN A 148 6.39 1.79 -6.23
N GLU A 149 7.63 2.28 -6.16
CA GLU A 149 8.08 3.51 -6.85
C GLU A 149 7.92 3.41 -8.38
N GLN A 150 8.22 2.23 -8.96
CA GLN A 150 7.99 1.96 -10.39
C GLN A 150 6.50 1.97 -10.75
N ARG A 151 5.64 1.43 -9.89
CA ARG A 151 4.17 1.46 -10.09
C ARG A 151 3.64 2.91 -10.10
N VAL A 152 4.14 3.76 -9.21
CA VAL A 152 3.77 5.19 -9.16
C VAL A 152 4.26 5.92 -10.42
N THR A 153 5.52 5.73 -10.80
CA THR A 153 6.14 6.44 -11.94
C THR A 153 5.53 6.00 -13.27
N GLY A 154 5.29 4.69 -13.45
CA GLY A 154 4.66 4.14 -14.65
C GLY A 154 3.20 4.56 -14.83
N ALA A 155 2.47 4.78 -13.73
CA ALA A 155 1.09 5.30 -13.79
C ALA A 155 1.03 6.77 -14.26
N SER A 156 2.05 7.57 -13.93
CA SER A 156 2.11 8.99 -14.31
C SER A 156 2.33 9.22 -15.81
N ASP A 157 3.03 8.32 -16.51
CA ASP A 157 3.40 8.50 -17.93
C ASP A 157 2.24 8.17 -18.89
N ILE A 158 1.25 7.39 -18.43
CA ILE A 158 0.05 7.03 -19.21
C ILE A 158 -1.01 8.15 -19.17
N GLY A 159 -1.04 8.96 -18.10
CA GLY A 159 -2.03 10.03 -17.92
C GLY A 159 -1.71 11.36 -18.64
N GLY A 160 -0.49 11.53 -19.16
CA GLY A 160 -0.04 12.77 -19.82
C GLY A 160 -0.22 12.82 -21.34
N ARG A 161 -0.72 11.74 -21.96
CA ARG A 161 -0.94 11.65 -23.42
C ARG A 161 -2.43 11.52 -23.69
N SER A 162 -3.21 12.55 -23.38
CA SER A 162 -4.63 12.64 -23.74
C SER A 162 -4.98 14.09 -24.05
#